data_AF-A0A7J5QD74-F1
#
_entry.id   AF-A0A7J5QD74-F1
#
_cell.length_a   1.000
_cell.length_b   1.000
_cell.length_c   1.000
_cell.angle_alpha   90.00
_cell.angle_beta   90.00
_cell.angle_gamma   90.00
#
_symmetry.space_group_name_H-M   'P 1'
#
loop_
_entity.id
_entity.type
_entity.pdbx_description
1 polymer ?
#
loop_
_entity_poly.entity_id
_entity_poly.type
_entity_poly.pdbx_seq_one_letter_code
_entity_poly.pdbx_strand_id
1 'polypeptide(L)'
;MGNPYDDYVSLLLIYVMYYTMKSVCVIAVILPKNQKTSSNMSEKNITFEDLPKAMSWLMDKLNELDSKIDGLNNQNQSVPTEQWMNLKELCDYIPSHPAEQTVYGWTSCHLIPFHKRGKRIMFLKSEIDEWLHAGKIKSDKNLEDEAAQFIKSKRNTKF
;
A
#
# COMPACT_ATOMS: atom_id res chain seq x y z
N MET A 1 18.03 50.31 11.08
CA MET A 1 17.46 49.18 11.83
C MET A 1 16.80 48.24 10.83
N GLY A 2 17.31 47.01 10.67
CA GLY A 2 16.68 46.00 9.80
C GLY A 2 15.39 45.48 10.40
N ASN A 3 14.42 45.13 9.56
CA ASN A 3 13.11 44.67 9.99
C ASN A 3 13.24 43.25 10.60
N PRO A 4 12.84 43.03 11.86
CA PRO A 4 13.01 41.73 12.53
C PRO A 4 12.26 40.57 11.85
N TYR A 5 11.37 40.86 10.91
CA TYR A 5 10.66 39.84 10.11
C TYR A 5 11.51 39.24 8.97
N ASP A 6 12.53 39.95 8.47
CA ASP A 6 13.37 39.44 7.37
C ASP A 6 14.24 38.24 7.81
N ASP A 7 14.67 38.20 9.08
CA ASP A 7 15.44 37.10 9.64
C ASP A 7 14.60 35.81 9.77
N TYR A 8 13.32 35.92 10.12
CA TYR A 8 12.42 34.76 10.18
C TYR A 8 12.11 34.18 8.80
N VAL A 9 11.98 35.04 7.78
CA VAL A 9 11.77 34.60 6.40
C VAL A 9 13.00 33.86 5.87
N SER A 10 14.20 34.38 6.15
CA SER A 10 15.46 33.71 5.81
C SER A 10 15.58 32.33 6.48
N LEU A 11 15.26 32.25 7.79
CA LEU A 11 15.26 30.98 8.53
C LEU A 11 14.21 30.00 8.01
N LEU A 12 13.02 30.47 7.62
CA LEU A 12 11.97 29.64 7.03
C LEU A 12 12.41 29.07 5.68
N LEU A 13 13.05 29.89 4.83
CA LEU A 13 13.58 29.44 3.55
C LEU A 13 14.68 28.39 3.73
N ILE A 14 15.59 28.58 4.69
CA ILE A 14 16.64 27.61 5.03
C ILE A 14 16.02 26.30 5.54
N TYR A 15 14.98 26.37 6.37
CA TYR A 15 14.29 25.19 6.91
C TYR A 15 13.57 24.39 5.81
N VAL A 16 12.86 25.07 4.91
CA VAL A 16 12.18 24.43 3.76
C VAL A 16 13.23 23.82 2.82
N MET A 17 14.33 24.51 2.56
CA MET A 17 15.42 23.99 1.73
C MET A 17 16.10 22.78 2.39
N TYR A 18 16.34 22.81 3.70
CA TYR A 18 16.87 21.66 4.44
C TYR A 18 15.91 20.46 4.42
N TYR A 19 14.62 20.69 4.61
CA TYR A 19 13.61 19.63 4.63
C TYR A 19 13.44 18.98 3.26
N THR A 20 13.40 19.78 2.19
CA THR A 20 13.36 19.26 0.81
C THR A 20 14.61 18.47 0.47
N MET A 21 15.80 18.98 0.79
CA MET A 21 17.06 18.26 0.58
C MET A 21 17.13 16.95 1.38
N LYS A 22 16.68 16.94 2.64
CA LYS A 22 16.65 15.72 3.48
C LYS A 22 15.65 14.68 2.96
N SER A 23 14.47 15.12 2.49
CA SER A 23 13.46 14.24 1.89
C SER A 23 13.97 13.58 0.60
N VAL A 24 14.58 14.35 -0.31
CA VAL A 24 15.21 13.81 -1.53
C VAL A 24 16.32 12.81 -1.20
N CYS A 25 17.16 13.11 -0.20
CA CYS A 25 18.20 12.18 0.24
C CYS A 25 17.64 10.87 0.79
N VAL A 26 16.55 10.90 1.55
CA VAL A 26 15.90 9.68 2.08
C VAL A 26 15.32 8.83 0.92
N ILE A 27 14.70 9.46 -0.08
CA ILE A 27 14.21 8.76 -1.28
C ILE A 27 15.37 8.14 -2.08
N ALA A 28 16.50 8.86 -2.21
CA ALA A 28 17.69 8.35 -2.90
C ALA A 28 18.37 7.19 -2.16
N VAL A 29 18.30 7.15 -0.83
CA VAL A 29 18.87 6.05 0.00
C VAL A 29 17.98 4.79 -0.04
N ILE A 30 16.67 4.94 -0.27
CA ILE A 30 15.71 3.81 -0.29
C ILE A 30 15.52 3.23 -1.71
N LEU A 31 16.03 3.89 -2.75
CA LEU A 31 16.01 3.35 -4.11
C LEU A 31 16.84 2.05 -4.17
N PRO A 32 16.23 0.88 -4.45
CA PRO A 32 16.96 -0.36 -4.57
C PRO A 32 17.96 -0.21 -5.71
N LYS A 33 19.22 -0.56 -5.45
CA LYS A 33 20.25 -0.66 -6.50
C LYS A 33 19.69 -1.59 -7.58
N ASN A 34 19.25 -1.01 -8.69
CA ASN A 34 18.88 -1.75 -9.88
C ASN A 34 20.15 -2.49 -10.31
N GLN A 35 20.15 -3.80 -10.09
CA GLN A 35 21.23 -4.67 -10.49
C GLN A 35 21.30 -4.53 -12.00
N LYS A 36 22.31 -3.82 -12.48
CA LYS A 36 22.68 -3.78 -13.89
C LYS A 36 22.81 -5.23 -14.32
N THR A 37 21.76 -5.78 -14.93
CA THR A 37 21.83 -7.07 -15.58
C THR A 37 22.73 -6.81 -16.76
N SER A 38 24.02 -7.05 -16.55
CA SER A 38 24.96 -7.25 -17.63
C SER A 38 24.57 -8.56 -18.30
N SER A 39 23.46 -8.55 -19.04
CA SER A 39 23.21 -9.53 -20.08
C SER A 39 24.20 -9.21 -21.20
N ASN A 40 25.46 -9.54 -20.95
CA ASN A 40 26.40 -9.82 -22.01
C ASN A 40 25.99 -11.19 -22.56
N MET A 41 24.85 -11.21 -23.27
CA MET A 41 24.45 -12.35 -24.08
C MET A 41 25.37 -12.30 -25.29
N SER A 42 26.60 -12.79 -25.07
CA SER A 42 27.39 -13.35 -26.15
C SER A 42 26.47 -14.35 -26.83
N GLU A 43 26.15 -14.10 -28.10
CA GLU A 43 25.54 -15.08 -28.99
C GLU A 43 26.49 -16.28 -29.06
N LYS A 44 26.39 -17.17 -28.07
CA LYS A 44 27.07 -18.45 -28.06
C LYS A 44 26.26 -19.30 -29.02
N ASN A 45 26.76 -19.43 -30.24
CA ASN A 45 26.29 -20.44 -31.19
C ASN A 45 26.39 -21.79 -30.48
N ILE A 46 25.24 -22.29 -30.01
CA ILE A 46 25.14 -23.53 -29.25
C ILE A 46 25.41 -24.65 -30.25
N THR A 47 26.54 -25.32 -30.12
CA THR A 47 26.82 -26.50 -30.94
C THR A 47 26.15 -27.72 -30.33
N PHE A 48 25.85 -28.75 -31.12
CA PHE A 48 25.12 -29.93 -30.67
C PHE A 48 25.81 -30.66 -29.50
N GLU A 49 27.14 -30.62 -29.44
CA GLU A 49 27.95 -31.18 -28.34
C GLU A 49 27.76 -30.43 -27.01
N ASP A 50 27.37 -29.16 -27.05
CA ASP A 50 27.10 -28.34 -25.87
C ASP A 50 25.67 -28.53 -25.34
N LEU A 51 24.81 -29.27 -26.05
CA LEU A 51 23.41 -29.44 -25.70
C LEU A 51 23.19 -30.14 -24.34
N PRO A 52 23.89 -31.26 -24.00
CA PRO A 52 23.75 -31.87 -22.69
C PRO A 52 24.17 -30.93 -21.55
N LYS A 53 25.18 -30.09 -21.81
CA LYS A 53 25.72 -29.12 -20.85
C LYS A 53 24.78 -27.93 -20.66
N ALA A 54 24.17 -27.43 -21.73
CA ALA A 54 23.17 -26.38 -21.68
C ALA A 54 21.90 -26.84 -20.94
N MET A 55 21.50 -28.11 -21.13
CA MET A 55 20.36 -28.71 -20.43
C MET A 55 20.60 -28.86 -18.93
N SER A 56 21.79 -29.32 -18.52
CA SER A 56 22.18 -29.34 -17.10
C SER A 56 22.12 -27.95 -16.47
N TRP A 57 22.65 -26.93 -17.16
CA TRP A 57 22.60 -25.55 -16.66
C TRP A 57 21.17 -25.02 -16.54
N LEU A 58 20.28 -25.38 -17.48
CA LEU A 58 18.88 -25.01 -17.43
C LEU A 58 18.15 -25.68 -16.26
N MET A 59 18.44 -26.95 -15.98
CA MET A 59 17.90 -27.66 -14.81
C MET A 59 18.34 -27.02 -13.49
N ASP A 60 19.62 -26.66 -13.37
CA ASP A 60 20.12 -25.96 -12.18
C ASP A 60 19.42 -24.60 -11.99
N LYS A 61 19.15 -23.88 -13.09
CA LYS A 61 18.42 -22.61 -13.05
C LYS A 61 16.95 -22.77 -12.70
N LEU A 62 16.30 -23.84 -13.17
CA LEU A 62 14.92 -24.17 -12.77
C LEU A 62 14.85 -24.47 -11.28
N ASN A 63 15.75 -25.29 -10.74
CA ASN A 63 15.81 -25.59 -9.31
C ASN A 63 16.07 -24.32 -8.45
N GLU A 64 16.91 -23.41 -8.93
CA GLU A 64 17.15 -22.12 -8.27
C GLU A 64 15.89 -21.23 -8.25
N LEU A 65 15.10 -21.27 -9.33
CA LEU A 65 13.84 -20.54 -9.40
C LEU A 65 12.78 -21.15 -8.49
N ASP A 66 12.62 -22.47 -8.49
CA ASP A 66 11.69 -23.17 -7.60
C ASP A 66 11.99 -22.84 -6.13
N SER A 67 13.26 -22.91 -5.73
CA SER A 67 13.67 -22.57 -4.36
C SER A 67 13.37 -21.11 -3.98
N LYS A 68 13.54 -20.16 -4.93
CA LYS A 68 13.17 -18.75 -4.70
C LYS A 68 11.67 -18.56 -4.61
N ILE A 69 10.89 -19.25 -5.45
CA ILE A 69 9.43 -19.21 -5.45
C ILE A 69 8.89 -19.75 -4.13
N ASP A 70 9.42 -20.89 -3.64
CA ASP A 70 9.05 -21.44 -2.33
C ASP A 70 9.39 -20.49 -1.19
N GLY A 71 10.54 -19.82 -1.24
CA GLY A 71 10.92 -18.79 -0.28
C GLY A 71 9.96 -17.60 -0.26
N LEU A 72 9.46 -17.17 -1.42
CA LEU A 72 8.52 -16.06 -1.56
C LEU A 72 7.08 -16.45 -1.19
N ASN A 73 6.64 -17.66 -1.55
CA ASN A 73 5.31 -18.16 -1.20
C ASN A 73 5.18 -18.39 0.31
N ASN A 74 6.21 -18.88 0.99
CA ASN A 74 6.20 -18.99 2.45
C ASN A 74 6.16 -17.63 3.17
N GLN A 75 6.61 -16.54 2.54
CA GLN A 75 6.48 -15.19 3.09
C GLN A 75 5.09 -14.56 2.85
N ASN A 76 4.33 -15.04 1.86
CA ASN A 76 3.04 -14.47 1.46
C ASN A 76 1.83 -15.41 1.69
N GLN A 77 2.04 -16.67 2.07
CA GLN A 77 0.98 -17.60 2.49
C GLN A 77 0.63 -17.42 3.98
N SER A 78 0.33 -16.21 4.40
CA SER A 78 -0.82 -16.06 5.28
C SER A 78 -2.03 -15.94 4.36
N VAL A 79 -2.70 -17.07 4.11
CA VAL A 79 -4.14 -17.01 3.81
C VAL A 79 -4.70 -16.01 4.82
N PRO A 80 -5.42 -14.94 4.42
CA PRO A 80 -6.08 -14.09 5.39
C PRO A 80 -7.12 -14.97 6.08
N THR A 81 -6.71 -15.65 7.14
CA THR A 81 -7.62 -16.34 8.04
C THR A 81 -8.63 -15.27 8.40
N GLU A 82 -9.92 -15.53 8.18
CA GLU A 82 -11.01 -14.64 8.55
C GLU A 82 -10.92 -14.36 10.05
N GLN A 83 -10.11 -13.36 10.40
CA GLN A 83 -9.80 -13.03 11.77
C GLN A 83 -10.87 -12.07 12.22
N TRP A 84 -11.73 -12.58 13.09
CA TRP A 84 -12.75 -11.80 13.75
C TRP A 84 -12.13 -11.05 14.92
N MET A 85 -12.37 -9.75 14.98
CA MET A 85 -11.91 -8.86 16.04
C MET A 85 -13.11 -8.33 16.84
N ASN A 86 -12.95 -8.24 18.15
CA ASN A 86 -13.87 -7.55 19.05
C ASN A 86 -13.62 -6.04 19.01
N LEU A 87 -14.50 -5.27 19.66
CA LEU A 87 -14.37 -3.81 19.77
C LEU A 87 -13.01 -3.37 20.31
N LYS A 88 -12.53 -3.99 21.40
CA LYS A 88 -11.24 -3.65 22.01
C LYS A 88 -10.06 -3.94 21.07
N GLU A 89 -10.09 -5.11 20.43
CA GLU A 89 -9.07 -5.51 19.46
C GLU A 89 -9.05 -4.57 18.25
N LEU A 90 -10.22 -4.08 17.82
CA LEU A 90 -10.31 -3.05 16.78
C LEU A 90 -9.67 -1.72 17.21
N CYS A 91 -9.91 -1.28 18.45
CA CYS A 91 -9.27 -0.06 18.99
C CYS A 91 -7.74 -0.20 19.01
N ASP A 92 -7.23 -1.39 19.39
CA ASP A 92 -5.80 -1.68 19.37
C ASP A 92 -5.25 -1.85 17.94
N TYR A 93 -6.10 -2.29 17.00
CA TYR A 93 -5.72 -2.52 15.60
C TYR A 93 -5.54 -1.23 14.81
N ILE A 94 -6.41 -0.24 15.04
CA ILE A 94 -6.35 1.04 14.34
C ILE A 94 -5.15 1.86 14.88
N PRO A 95 -4.22 2.34 14.02
CA PRO A 95 -3.01 3.03 14.47
C PRO A 95 -3.23 4.28 15.33
N SER A 96 -4.40 4.92 15.19
CA SER A 96 -4.77 6.10 15.98
C SER A 96 -5.34 5.77 17.36
N HIS A 97 -5.56 4.50 17.67
CA HIS A 97 -6.13 3.99 18.93
C HIS A 97 -7.38 4.76 19.40
N PRO A 98 -8.47 4.76 18.61
CA PRO A 98 -9.70 5.47 18.97
C PRO A 98 -10.33 4.89 20.24
N ALA A 99 -10.97 5.74 21.04
CA ALA A 99 -11.75 5.30 22.19
C ALA A 99 -12.97 4.48 21.75
N GLU A 100 -13.43 3.54 22.57
CA GLU A 100 -14.59 2.68 22.27
C GLU A 100 -15.84 3.49 21.90
N GLN A 101 -16.07 4.61 22.59
CA GLN A 101 -17.20 5.51 22.30
C GLN A 101 -17.14 6.07 20.88
N THR A 102 -15.95 6.41 20.38
CA THR A 102 -15.76 6.91 19.02
C THR A 102 -16.08 5.81 18.01
N VAL A 103 -15.63 4.58 18.28
CA VAL A 103 -15.93 3.42 17.42
C VAL A 103 -17.43 3.09 17.44
N TYR A 104 -18.11 3.23 18.57
CA TYR A 104 -19.58 3.16 18.62
C TYR A 104 -20.24 4.26 17.79
N GLY A 105 -19.69 5.48 17.80
CA GLY A 105 -20.09 6.55 16.89
C GLY A 105 -19.98 6.13 15.42
N TRP A 106 -18.85 5.56 15.01
CA TRP A 106 -18.65 5.11 13.63
C TRP A 106 -19.59 3.97 13.22
N THR A 107 -19.82 2.99 14.11
CA THR A 107 -20.73 1.88 13.82
C THR A 107 -22.18 2.34 13.73
N SER A 108 -22.63 3.24 14.61
CA SER A 108 -23.99 3.82 14.54
C SER A 108 -24.22 4.63 13.27
N CYS A 109 -23.23 5.41 12.83
CA CYS A 109 -23.25 6.15 11.57
C CYS A 109 -22.96 5.28 10.34
N HIS A 110 -22.77 3.97 10.50
CA HIS A 110 -22.42 3.02 9.42
C HIS A 110 -21.18 3.45 8.62
N LEU A 111 -20.23 4.11 9.28
CA LEU A 111 -18.97 4.55 8.66
C LEU A 111 -17.94 3.43 8.58
N ILE A 112 -18.00 2.47 9.49
CA ILE A 112 -17.09 1.32 9.58
C ILE A 112 -17.87 0.03 9.36
N PRO A 113 -17.36 -0.93 8.55
CA PRO A 113 -17.99 -2.25 8.40
C PRO A 113 -18.10 -2.97 9.74
N PHE A 114 -19.26 -3.57 10.06
CA PHE A 114 -19.44 -4.32 11.30
C PHE A 114 -20.46 -5.44 11.12
N HIS A 115 -20.32 -6.49 11.94
CA HIS A 115 -21.22 -7.65 11.95
C HIS A 115 -21.84 -7.82 13.33
N LYS A 116 -23.18 -7.89 13.39
CA LYS A 116 -23.90 -8.16 14.65
C LYS A 116 -23.94 -9.67 14.92
N ARG A 117 -23.47 -10.06 16.10
CA ARG A 117 -23.55 -11.43 16.63
C ARG A 117 -24.24 -11.39 17.99
N GLY A 118 -25.57 -11.47 17.97
CA GLY A 118 -26.40 -11.32 19.17
C GLY A 118 -26.28 -9.92 19.79
N LYS A 119 -25.84 -9.85 21.05
CA LYS A 119 -25.63 -8.57 21.78
C LYS A 119 -24.28 -7.91 21.46
N ARG A 120 -23.36 -8.61 20.78
CA ARG A 120 -22.01 -8.13 20.51
C ARG A 120 -21.86 -7.75 19.04
N ILE A 121 -21.01 -6.75 18.78
CA ILE A 121 -20.54 -6.43 17.43
C ILE A 121 -19.15 -7.02 17.24
N MET A 122 -18.92 -7.54 16.04
CA MET A 122 -17.68 -8.15 15.60
C MET A 122 -17.23 -7.49 14.31
N PHE A 123 -15.92 -7.49 14.08
CA PHE A 123 -15.30 -6.86 12.93
C PHE A 123 -14.48 -7.90 12.17
N LEU A 124 -14.66 -8.00 10.87
CA LEU A 124 -13.81 -8.85 10.05
C LEU A 124 -12.54 -8.07 9.70
N LYS A 125 -11.37 -8.63 10.00
CA LYS A 125 -10.10 -7.93 9.77
C LYS A 125 -9.92 -7.50 8.32
N SER A 126 -10.28 -8.35 7.35
CA SER A 126 -10.18 -8.00 5.92
C SER A 126 -11.04 -6.78 5.55
N GLU A 127 -12.28 -6.68 6.05
CA GLU A 127 -13.14 -5.52 5.79
C GLU A 127 -12.59 -4.24 6.43
N ILE A 128 -12.02 -4.34 7.63
CA ILE A 128 -11.38 -3.21 8.29
C ILE A 128 -10.13 -2.77 7.52
N ASP A 129 -9.35 -3.73 7.02
CA ASP A 129 -8.18 -3.45 6.20
C ASP A 129 -8.62 -2.69 4.94
N GLU A 130 -9.58 -3.20 4.19
CA GLU A 130 -10.14 -2.54 3.01
C GLU A 130 -10.67 -1.13 3.32
N TRP A 131 -11.36 -0.97 4.45
CA TRP A 131 -11.86 0.32 4.91
C TRP A 131 -10.73 1.32 5.22
N LEU A 132 -9.65 0.90 5.87
CA LEU A 132 -8.46 1.73 6.09
C LEU A 132 -7.82 2.16 4.77
N HIS A 133 -7.79 1.26 3.77
CA HIS A 133 -7.26 1.56 2.45
C HIS A 133 -8.16 2.53 1.68
N ALA A 134 -9.48 2.40 1.79
CA ALA A 134 -10.46 3.30 1.19
C ALA A 134 -10.46 4.71 1.83
N GLY A 135 -10.15 4.79 3.13
CA GLY A 135 -10.04 6.04 3.89
C GLY A 135 -8.83 6.90 3.49
N LYS A 136 -7.83 6.33 2.79
CA LYS A 136 -6.80 7.13 2.11
C LYS A 136 -7.45 7.83 0.91
N ILE A 137 -7.92 9.05 1.16
CA ILE A 137 -8.34 10.10 0.20
C ILE A 137 -8.79 9.51 -1.14
N LYS A 138 -10.12 9.45 -1.35
CA LYS A 138 -10.71 9.32 -2.69
C LYS A 138 -9.93 10.28 -3.60
N SER A 139 -9.11 9.73 -4.50
CA SER A 139 -8.48 10.50 -5.57
C SER A 139 -9.57 11.33 -6.26
N ASP A 140 -9.28 12.57 -6.67
CA ASP A 140 -10.23 13.50 -7.31
C ASP A 140 -11.17 12.81 -8.32
N LYS A 141 -10.66 11.79 -9.02
CA LYS A 141 -11.40 10.92 -9.95
C LYS A 141 -12.67 10.28 -9.36
N ASN A 142 -12.61 9.76 -8.13
CA ASN A 142 -13.79 9.17 -7.48
C ASN A 142 -14.87 10.22 -7.15
N LEU A 143 -14.44 11.46 -6.87
CA LEU A 143 -15.32 12.59 -6.59
C LEU A 143 -15.99 13.09 -7.88
N GLU A 144 -15.24 13.12 -8.98
CA GLU A 144 -15.75 13.42 -10.32
C GLU A 144 -16.77 12.38 -10.80
N ASP A 145 -16.50 11.08 -10.60
CA ASP A 145 -17.41 10.00 -10.98
C ASP A 145 -18.74 10.05 -10.20
N GLU A 146 -18.67 10.35 -8.90
CA GLU A 146 -19.85 10.51 -8.03
C GLU A 146 -20.67 11.74 -8.42
N ALA A 147 -20.00 12.87 -8.72
CA ALA A 147 -20.65 14.07 -9.23
C ALA A 147 -21.32 13.84 -10.61
N ALA A 148 -20.65 13.10 -11.51
CA ALA A 148 -21.19 12.76 -12.81
C ALA A 148 -22.43 11.87 -12.71
N GLN A 149 -22.44 10.90 -11.79
CA GLN A 149 -23.60 10.05 -11.52
C GLN A 149 -24.79 10.83 -10.97
N PHE A 150 -24.55 11.80 -10.08
CA PHE A 150 -25.60 12.66 -9.53
C PHE A 150 -26.25 13.56 -10.60
N ILE A 151 -25.44 14.14 -11.50
CA ILE A 151 -25.96 14.94 -12.62
C ILE A 151 -26.79 14.06 -13.57
N LYS A 152 -26.34 12.83 -13.84
CA LYS A 152 -27.04 11.89 -14.72
C LYS A 152 -28.39 11.43 -14.14
N SER A 153 -28.46 11.16 -12.83
CA SER A 153 -29.70 10.74 -12.18
C SER A 153 -30.76 11.84 -12.19
N LYS A 154 -30.39 13.11 -11.95
CA LYS A 154 -31.31 14.26 -12.05
C LYS A 154 -31.79 14.56 -13.47
N ARG A 155 -31.04 14.16 -14.51
CA ARG A 155 -31.43 14.40 -15.91
C ARG A 155 -32.52 13.45 -16.41
N ASN A 156 -32.65 12.27 -15.81
CA ASN A 156 -33.63 11.24 -16.20
C ASN A 156 -34.97 11.36 -15.48
N THR A 157 -35.07 12.16 -14.42
CA THR A 157 -36.35 12.47 -13.76
C THR A 157 -37.05 13.61 -14.50
N LYS A 158 -37.60 13.31 -15.68
CA LYS A 158 -38.64 14.18 -16.27
C LYS A 158 -39.95 13.93 -15.53
N PHE A 159 -40.49 15.00 -14.93
CA PHE A 159 -41.90 15.07 -14.53
C PHE A 159 -42.81 14.99 -15.75
#